data_AF-A0A7J8WWP9-F1
#
_entry.id   AF-A0A7J8WWP9-F1
#
_cell.length_a   1.000
_cell.length_b   1.000
_cell.length_c   1.000
_cell.angle_alpha   90.00
_cell.angle_beta   90.00
_cell.angle_gamma   90.00
#
_symmetry.space_group_name_H-M   'P 1'
#
loop_
_entity.id
_entity.type
_entity.pdbx_description
1 polymer ?
#
loop_
_entity_poly.entity_id
_entity_poly.type
_entity_poly.pdbx_seq_one_letter_code
_entity_poly.pdbx_strand_id
1 'polypeptide(L)'
;MAFLERIKEDFTKRYGGGKAAAAPANSLSKEFGPKLKEHMQYCIDHPEEISKIAKVKAQVSEVKGVMMENIEKVLDRGERIELLVDRTENLRSQEVAE
;
A
#
# COMPACT_ATOMS: atom_id res chain seq x y z
N MET A 1 17.78 1.93 -2.82
CA MET A 1 16.60 1.78 -1.94
C MET A 1 16.28 0.32 -1.59
N ALA A 2 16.45 -0.65 -2.51
CA ALA A 2 16.03 -2.03 -2.26
C ALA A 2 16.66 -2.72 -1.04
N PHE A 3 17.95 -2.47 -0.77
CA PHE A 3 18.62 -2.96 0.43
C PHE A 3 17.92 -2.49 1.72
N LEU A 4 17.65 -1.19 1.83
CA LEU A 4 16.99 -0.62 3.00
C LEU A 4 15.56 -1.15 3.18
N GLU A 5 14.82 -1.34 2.08
CA GLU A 5 13.47 -1.90 2.17
C GLU A 5 13.49 -3.37 2.63
N ARG A 6 14.41 -4.20 2.11
CA ARG A 6 14.59 -5.58 2.58
C ARG A 6 14.96 -5.65 4.05
N ILE A 7 15.87 -4.78 4.50
CA ILE A 7 16.22 -4.67 5.92
C ILE A 7 15.01 -4.32 6.76
N LYS A 8 14.25 -3.30 6.36
CA LYS A 8 13.06 -2.84 7.07
C LYS A 8 12.01 -3.94 7.15
N GLU A 9 11.73 -4.62 6.05
CA GLU A 9 10.79 -5.75 5.99
C GLU A 9 11.22 -6.88 6.94
N ASP A 10 12.47 -7.33 6.89
CA ASP A 10 12.99 -8.42 7.74
C ASP A 10 13.04 -8.00 9.23
N PHE A 11 13.50 -6.79 9.53
CA PHE A 11 13.55 -6.26 10.89
C PHE A 11 12.13 -6.16 11.49
N THR A 12 11.19 -5.59 10.74
CA THR A 12 9.79 -5.44 11.18
C THR A 12 9.12 -6.80 11.35
N LYS A 13 9.41 -7.77 10.49
CA LYS A 13 8.88 -9.14 10.60
C LYS A 13 9.38 -9.84 11.88
N ARG A 14 10.64 -9.62 12.26
CA ARG A 14 11.25 -10.28 13.44
C ARG A 14 10.91 -9.58 14.76
N TYR A 15 10.98 -8.26 14.77
CA TYR A 15 10.94 -7.45 15.99
C TYR A 15 9.76 -6.48 16.03
N GLY A 16 8.90 -6.47 15.02
CA GLY A 16 7.63 -5.74 15.06
C GLY A 16 6.72 -6.21 16.20
N GLY A 17 5.60 -5.51 16.41
CA GLY A 17 4.64 -5.87 17.46
C GLY A 17 5.14 -5.59 18.88
N GLY A 18 6.03 -4.61 19.05
CA GLY A 18 6.46 -4.11 20.37
C GLY A 18 7.83 -4.63 20.85
N LYS A 19 8.36 -5.73 20.29
CA LYS A 19 9.68 -6.26 20.69
C LYS A 19 10.81 -5.26 20.44
N ALA A 20 10.82 -4.61 19.27
CA ALA A 20 11.80 -3.58 18.95
C ALA A 20 11.65 -2.34 19.85
N ALA A 21 10.42 -1.98 20.23
CA ALA A 21 10.15 -0.80 21.06
C ALA A 21 10.57 -1.01 22.52
N ALA A 22 10.47 -2.23 23.04
CA ALA A 22 10.88 -2.59 24.40
C ALA A 22 12.36 -3.05 24.48
N ALA A 23 13.07 -3.09 23.36
CA ALA A 23 14.44 -3.60 23.31
C ALA A 23 15.41 -2.61 24.00
N PRO A 24 16.26 -3.08 24.93
CA PRO A 24 17.36 -2.28 25.45
C PRO A 24 18.30 -1.82 24.33
N ALA A 25 18.99 -0.70 24.53
CA ALA A 25 19.92 -0.14 23.55
C ALA A 25 20.92 -1.20 23.07
N ASN A 26 21.10 -1.30 21.74
CA ASN A 26 22.02 -2.22 21.06
C ASN A 26 21.81 -3.72 21.31
N SER A 27 20.73 -4.13 21.99
CA SER A 27 20.49 -5.55 22.32
C SER A 27 20.24 -6.42 21.08
N LEU A 28 19.69 -5.85 20.01
CA LEU A 28 19.39 -6.56 18.75
C LEU A 28 20.59 -6.63 17.79
N SER A 29 21.63 -5.82 18.02
CA SER A 29 22.74 -5.65 17.08
C SER A 29 23.52 -6.96 16.82
N LYS A 30 23.67 -7.81 17.85
CA LYS A 30 24.38 -9.09 17.73
C LYS A 30 23.64 -10.08 16.84
N GLU A 31 22.31 -10.08 16.89
CA GLU A 31 21.48 -11.00 16.10
C GLU A 31 21.25 -10.46 14.68
N PHE A 32 20.96 -9.16 14.55
CA PHE A 32 20.58 -8.56 13.28
C PHE A 32 21.78 -8.06 12.45
N GLY A 33 22.93 -7.79 13.08
CA GLY A 33 24.16 -7.35 12.41
C GLY A 33 24.62 -8.27 11.26
N PRO A 34 24.72 -9.60 11.46
CA PRO A 34 25.03 -10.53 10.39
C PRO A 34 24.01 -10.48 9.23
N LYS A 35 22.73 -10.25 9.53
CA LYS A 35 21.66 -10.15 8.53
C LYS A 35 21.76 -8.87 7.70
N LEU A 36 22.16 -7.76 8.30
CA LEU A 36 22.48 -6.53 7.55
C LEU A 36 23.56 -6.79 6.49
N LYS A 37 24.62 -7.51 6.86
CA LYS A 37 25.70 -7.86 5.92
C LYS A 37 25.22 -8.79 4.81
N GLU A 38 24.44 -9.81 5.15
CA GLU A 38 23.85 -10.77 4.20
C GLU A 38 22.95 -10.06 3.18
N HIS A 39 22.02 -9.21 3.63
CA HIS A 39 21.15 -8.43 2.73
C HIS A 39 21.96 -7.48 1.84
N MET A 40 23.04 -6.90 2.34
CA MET A 40 23.90 -6.00 1.57
C MET A 40 24.59 -6.77 0.44
N GLN A 41 25.20 -7.91 0.79
CA GLN A 41 25.88 -8.78 -0.17
C GLN A 41 24.90 -9.29 -1.24
N TYR A 42 23.71 -9.72 -0.84
CA TYR A 42 22.68 -10.16 -1.79
C TYR A 42 22.31 -9.07 -2.80
N CYS A 43 22.14 -7.83 -2.35
CA CYS A 43 21.84 -6.72 -3.26
C CYS A 43 22.98 -6.38 -4.22
N ILE A 44 24.23 -6.71 -3.87
CA ILE A 44 25.40 -6.54 -4.73
C ILE A 44 25.49 -7.70 -5.74
N ASP A 45 25.23 -8.93 -5.29
CA ASP A 45 25.36 -10.15 -6.09
C ASP A 45 24.20 -10.35 -7.09
N HIS A 46 23.02 -9.75 -6.80
CA HIS A 46 21.78 -9.93 -7.59
C HIS A 46 21.13 -8.60 -8.03
N PRO A 47 21.85 -7.70 -8.72
CA PRO A 47 21.32 -6.39 -9.11
C PRO A 47 20.13 -6.48 -10.07
N GLU A 48 20.09 -7.49 -10.95
CA GLU A 48 19.03 -7.71 -11.94
C GLU A 48 17.70 -8.11 -11.29
N GLU A 49 17.73 -8.99 -10.29
CA GLU A 49 16.52 -9.40 -9.55
C GLU A 49 15.94 -8.19 -8.81
N ILE A 50 16.80 -7.43 -8.13
CA ILE A 50 16.44 -6.23 -7.40
C ILE A 50 15.78 -5.20 -8.32
N SER A 51 16.37 -4.96 -9.49
CA SER A 51 15.82 -4.08 -10.52
C SER A 51 14.45 -4.54 -11.01
N LYS A 52 14.30 -5.85 -11.28
CA LYS A 52 13.03 -6.44 -11.74
C LYS A 52 11.91 -6.28 -10.70
N ILE A 53 12.20 -6.56 -9.42
CA ILE A 53 11.23 -6.38 -8.34
C ILE A 53 10.84 -4.90 -8.21
N ALA A 54 11.80 -3.98 -8.29
CA ALA A 54 11.53 -2.55 -8.22
C ALA A 54 10.61 -2.09 -9.36
N LYS A 55 10.84 -2.59 -10.59
CA LYS A 55 10.00 -2.30 -11.76
C LYS A 55 8.57 -2.81 -11.56
N VAL A 56 8.40 -4.04 -11.07
CA VAL A 56 7.07 -4.61 -10.80
C VAL A 56 6.35 -3.83 -9.69
N LYS A 57 7.04 -3.47 -8.60
CA LYS A 57 6.47 -2.64 -7.52
C LYS A 57 5.99 -1.28 -8.06
N ALA A 58 6.75 -0.65 -8.95
CA ALA A 58 6.36 0.62 -9.59
C ALA A 58 5.09 0.46 -10.45
N GLN A 59 5.03 -0.58 -11.30
CA GLN A 59 3.85 -0.87 -12.12
C GLN A 59 2.59 -1.13 -11.29
N VAL A 60 2.72 -1.89 -10.19
CA VAL A 60 1.60 -2.12 -9.27
C VAL A 60 1.13 -0.82 -8.62
N SER A 61 2.06 0.06 -8.22
CA SER A 61 1.72 1.36 -7.64
C SER A 61 0.99 2.27 -8.63
N GLU A 62 1.40 2.26 -9.90
CA GLU A 62 0.75 3.01 -10.98
C GLU A 62 -0.69 2.53 -11.20
N VAL A 63 -0.88 1.21 -11.36
CA VAL A 63 -2.22 0.63 -11.54
C VAL A 63 -3.11 0.88 -10.32
N LYS A 64 -2.56 0.89 -9.10
CA LYS A 64 -3.29 1.27 -7.89
C LYS A 64 -3.75 2.73 -7.94
N GLY A 65 -2.92 3.65 -8.43
CA GLY A 65 -3.30 5.05 -8.63
C GLY A 65 -4.47 5.20 -9.60
N VAL A 66 -4.41 4.50 -10.74
CA VAL A 66 -5.53 4.46 -11.71
C VAL A 66 -6.80 3.90 -11.07
N MET A 67 -6.68 2.85 -10.25
CA MET A 67 -7.84 2.29 -9.57
C MET A 67 -8.44 3.24 -8.53
N MET A 68 -7.62 4.02 -7.82
CA MET A 68 -8.10 5.06 -6.91
C MET A 68 -8.90 6.12 -7.67
N GLU A 69 -8.38 6.60 -8.80
CA GLU A 69 -9.11 7.52 -9.68
C GLU A 69 -10.43 6.91 -10.18
N ASN A 70 -10.44 5.62 -10.52
CA ASN A 70 -11.66 4.93 -10.92
C ASN A 70 -12.68 4.82 -9.78
N ILE A 71 -12.22 4.59 -8.54
CA ILE A 71 -13.09 4.55 -7.36
C ILE A 71 -13.76 5.91 -7.17
N GLU A 72 -12.99 7.00 -7.21
CA GLU A 72 -13.51 8.36 -7.11
C GLU A 72 -14.58 8.65 -8.19
N LYS A 73 -14.30 8.32 -9.45
CA LYS A 73 -15.27 8.47 -10.54
C LYS A 73 -16.55 7.65 -10.33
N VAL A 74 -16.44 6.44 -9.79
CA VAL A 74 -17.60 5.60 -9.51
C VAL A 74 -18.42 6.17 -8.35
N LEU A 75 -17.78 6.72 -7.33
CA LEU A 75 -18.45 7.40 -6.21
C LEU A 75 -19.21 8.64 -6.69
N ASP A 76 -18.57 9.53 -7.45
CA ASP A 76 -19.21 10.72 -8.04
C ASP A 76 -20.43 10.35 -8.89
N ARG A 77 -20.31 9.28 -9.69
CA ARG A 77 -21.43 8.77 -10.48
C ARG A 77 -22.55 8.25 -9.57
N GLY A 78 -22.21 7.58 -8.47
CA GLY A 78 -23.16 7.11 -7.47
C GLY A 78 -23.99 8.26 -6.89
N GLU A 79 -23.34 9.34 -6.43
CA GLU A 79 -24.01 10.53 -5.90
C GLU A 79 -24.96 11.17 -6.94
N ARG A 80 -24.54 11.24 -8.20
CA ARG A 80 -25.40 11.77 -9.29
C ARG A 80 -26.59 10.87 -9.56
N ILE A 81 -26.44 9.55 -9.46
CA ILE A 81 -27.55 8.61 -9.62
C ILE A 81 -28.53 8.75 -8.45
N GLU A 82 -28.04 8.85 -7.21
CA GLU A 82 -28.89 9.08 -6.03
C GLU A 82 -29.71 10.37 -6.18
N LEU A 83 -29.10 11.46 -6.65
CA LEU A 83 -29.81 12.71 -6.94
C LEU A 83 -30.89 12.54 -8.02
N LEU A 84 -30.61 11.76 -9.08
CA LEU A 84 -31.58 11.51 -10.14
C LEU A 84 -32.75 10.65 -9.65
N VAL A 85 -32.47 9.65 -8.80
CA VAL A 85 -33.50 8.83 -8.16
C VAL A 85 -34.42 9.72 -7.32
N ASP A 86 -33.88 10.54 -6.41
CA ASP A 86 -34.65 11.46 -5.57
C ASP A 86 -35.54 12.41 -6.40
N ARG A 87 -35.00 13.02 -7.46
CA ARG A 87 -35.79 13.86 -8.37
C ARG A 87 -36.93 13.09 -9.05
N THR A 88 -36.66 11.86 -9.48
CA THR A 88 -37.67 11.02 -10.16
C THR A 88 -38.77 10.60 -9.18
N GLU A 89 -38.42 10.30 -7.92
CA GLU A 89 -39.41 9.99 -6.88
C GLU A 89 -40.26 11.20 -6.50
N ASN A 90 -39.65 12.39 -6.41
CA ASN A 90 -40.36 13.65 -6.19
C ASN A 90 -41.35 13.95 -7.33
N LEU A 91 -40.93 13.80 -8.59
CA LEU A 91 -41.82 13.99 -9.76
C LEU A 91 -43.00 13.01 -9.75
N ARG A 92 -42.74 11.72 -9.53
CA ARG A 92 -43.79 10.69 -9.42
C ARG A 92 -44.78 11.02 -8.31
N SER A 93 -44.30 11.55 -7.19
CA SER A 93 -45.16 11.90 -6.04
C SER A 93 -46.02 13.13 -6.30
N GLN A 94 -45.57 14.06 -7.14
CA GLN A 94 -46.36 15.23 -7.57
C GLN A 94 -47.48 14.83 -8.54
N GLU A 95 -47.22 13.96 -9.52
CA GLU A 95 -48.25 13.49 -10.46
C GLU A 95 -49.37 12.67 -9.81
N VAL A 96 -49.10 12.00 -8.68
CA VAL A 96 -50.11 11.22 -7.95
C VAL A 96 -50.96 12.10 -7.00
N ALA A 97 -50.53 13.33 -6.73
CA ALA A 97 -51.21 14.26 -5.84
C ALA A 97 -52.24 15.17 -6.56
N GLU A 98 -52.28 15.16 -7.90
CA GLU A 98 -53.31 15.78 -8.74
C GLU A 98 -54.34 14.74 -9.23
#